data_AF-A0A1Q4BBG8-F1
#
_entry.id   AF-A0A1Q4BBG8-F1
#
_cell.length_a   1.000
_cell.length_b   1.000
_cell.length_c   1.000
_cell.angle_alpha   90.00
_cell.angle_beta   90.00
_cell.angle_gamma   90.00
#
_symmetry.space_group_name_H-M   'P 1'
#
loop_
_entity.id
_entity.type
_entity.pdbx_description
1 polymer ?
#
loop_
_entity_poly.entity_id
_entity_poly.type
_entity_poly.pdbx_seq_one_letter_code
_entity_poly.pdbx_strand_id
1 'polypeptide(L)'
;MKNPGFLTLRLPPVIGAALDAAARASGVSVSGYARSAIVAVLPDAATLPPLPPSPSPPPRRPAIIPDADIAAIARFGGHLGRLTGAIVQLSKACRETGRIGEHESLESEIRDLRAAKVEVVALVQRLRVAEASTK
;
A
#
# COMPACT_ATOMS: atom_id res chain seq x y z
N MET A 1 -2.90 -14.98 -16.81
CA MET A 1 -1.50 -14.54 -16.63
C MET A 1 -1.07 -14.88 -15.21
N LYS A 2 -0.05 -15.73 -15.06
CA LYS A 2 0.41 -16.26 -13.75
C LYS A 2 1.15 -15.16 -12.96
N ASN A 3 0.83 -15.01 -11.69
CA ASN A 3 1.49 -14.11 -10.73
C ASN A 3 3.02 -14.16 -10.90
N PRO A 4 3.73 -13.03 -11.07
CA PRO A 4 5.16 -13.01 -10.87
C PRO A 4 5.40 -13.28 -9.37
N GLY A 5 5.77 -14.52 -9.05
CA GLY A 5 6.05 -14.94 -7.68
C GLY A 5 7.17 -14.07 -7.12
N PHE A 6 6.84 -13.26 -6.11
CA PHE A 6 7.84 -12.53 -5.35
C PHE A 6 8.38 -13.44 -4.25
N LEU A 7 9.70 -13.57 -4.16
CA LEU A 7 10.37 -14.26 -3.07
C LEU A 7 10.69 -13.23 -1.99
N THR A 8 10.19 -13.44 -0.77
CA THR A 8 10.56 -12.63 0.39
C THR A 8 11.40 -13.49 1.32
N LEU A 9 12.54 -12.94 1.77
CA LEU A 9 13.48 -13.62 2.65
C LEU A 9 13.73 -12.72 3.85
N ARG A 10 13.60 -13.26 5.06
CA ARG A 10 14.02 -12.58 6.28
C ARG A 10 15.45 -12.99 6.60
N LEU A 11 16.39 -12.08 6.38
CA LEU A 11 17.80 -12.32 6.64
C LEU A 11 18.23 -11.66 7.97
N PRO A 12 19.17 -12.26 8.72
CA PRO A 12 19.84 -11.57 9.82
C PRO A 12 20.49 -10.27 9.34
N PRO A 13 20.54 -9.21 10.18
CA PRO A 13 21.06 -7.90 9.77
C PRO A 13 22.47 -7.95 9.17
N VAL A 14 23.34 -8.79 9.71
CA VAL A 14 24.71 -8.98 9.22
C VAL A 14 24.73 -9.52 7.78
N ILE A 15 23.86 -10.49 7.47
CA ILE A 15 23.77 -11.09 6.14
C ILE A 15 23.13 -10.11 5.15
N GLY A 16 22.12 -9.35 5.60
CA GLY A 16 21.50 -8.31 4.79
C GLY A 16 22.49 -7.21 4.37
N ALA A 17 23.34 -6.76 5.29
CA ALA A 17 24.37 -5.77 5.00
C ALA A 17 25.44 -6.29 4.02
N ALA A 18 25.89 -7.53 4.21
CA ALA A 18 26.86 -8.16 3.29
C ALA A 18 26.28 -8.32 1.87
N LEU A 19 25.00 -8.68 1.76
CA LEU A 19 24.30 -8.83 0.47
C LEU A 19 24.15 -7.48 -0.25
N ASP A 20 23.77 -6.42 0.48
CA ASP A 20 23.68 -5.07 -0.08
C ASP A 20 25.05 -4.57 -0.58
N ALA A 21 26.10 -4.75 0.22
CA ALA A 21 27.46 -4.41 -0.18
C ALA A 21 27.92 -5.15 -1.45
N ALA A 22 27.65 -6.45 -1.53
CA ALA A 22 28.00 -7.28 -2.69
C ALA A 22 27.21 -6.90 -3.95
N ALA A 23 25.93 -6.55 -3.81
CA ALA A 23 25.10 -6.08 -4.91
C ALA A 23 25.60 -4.73 -5.46
N ARG A 24 25.93 -3.79 -4.58
CA ARG A 24 26.51 -2.49 -4.96
C ARG A 24 27.84 -2.63 -5.67
N ALA A 25 28.74 -3.47 -5.15
CA ALA A 25 30.03 -3.75 -5.77
C ALA A 25 29.88 -4.34 -7.19
N SER A 26 28.79 -5.08 -7.42
CA SER A 26 28.48 -5.73 -8.70
C SER A 26 27.62 -4.86 -9.64
N GLY A 27 27.24 -3.64 -9.23
CA GLY A 27 26.45 -2.71 -10.03
C GLY A 27 25.01 -3.18 -10.34
N VAL A 28 24.47 -4.11 -9.55
CA VAL A 28 23.13 -4.68 -9.75
C VAL A 28 22.23 -4.44 -8.54
N SER A 29 20.91 -4.57 -8.73
CA SER A 29 19.97 -4.53 -7.61
C SER A 29 20.20 -5.70 -6.64
N VAL A 30 19.90 -5.50 -5.35
CA VAL A 30 20.00 -6.54 -4.31
C VAL A 30 19.22 -7.81 -4.71
N SER A 31 18.01 -7.65 -5.25
CA SER A 31 17.18 -8.75 -5.73
C SER A 31 17.79 -9.47 -6.94
N GLY A 32 18.40 -8.70 -7.87
CA GLY A 32 19.08 -9.26 -9.03
C GLY A 32 20.32 -10.07 -8.63
N TYR A 33 21.14 -9.51 -7.74
CA TYR A 33 22.32 -10.18 -7.19
C TYR A 33 21.95 -11.48 -6.47
N ALA A 34 20.97 -11.41 -5.55
CA ALA A 34 20.51 -12.57 -4.79
C ALA A 34 19.98 -13.68 -5.72
N ARG A 35 19.18 -13.32 -6.73
CA ARG A 35 18.66 -14.28 -7.71
C ARG A 35 19.78 -14.98 -8.48
N SER A 36 20.76 -14.23 -8.99
CA SER A 36 21.88 -14.79 -9.74
C SER A 36 22.73 -15.71 -8.86
N ALA A 37 23.00 -15.32 -7.61
CA ALA A 37 23.72 -16.14 -6.65
C ALA A 37 22.97 -17.45 -6.32
N ILE A 38 21.65 -17.38 -6.12
CA ILE A 38 20.82 -18.56 -5.88
C ILE A 38 20.84 -19.50 -7.09
N VAL A 39 20.68 -18.97 -8.31
CA VAL A 39 20.71 -19.77 -9.55
C VAL A 39 22.07 -20.44 -9.76
N ALA A 40 23.17 -19.75 -9.44
CA ALA A 40 24.52 -20.31 -9.59
C ALA A 40 24.82 -21.50 -8.66
N VAL A 41 24.10 -21.60 -7.54
CA VAL A 41 24.30 -22.66 -6.52
C VAL A 41 23.25 -23.78 -6.64
N LEU A 42 22.12 -23.51 -7.31
CA LEU A 42 21.09 -24.53 -7.52
C LEU A 42 21.61 -25.63 -8.46
N PRO A 43 21.43 -26.91 -8.10
CA PRO A 43 21.72 -28.00 -9.02
C PRO A 43 20.74 -27.96 -10.20
N ASP A 44 21.10 -28.61 -11.30
CA ASP A 44 20.28 -28.68 -12.51
C ASP A 44 18.83 -29.08 -12.15
N ALA A 45 17.86 -28.34 -12.71
CA ALA A 45 16.45 -28.39 -12.31
C ALA A 45 15.85 -29.82 -12.35
N ALA A 46 16.44 -30.72 -13.13
CA ALA A 46 16.07 -32.13 -13.22
C ALA A 46 16.36 -32.97 -11.96
N THR A 47 17.19 -32.47 -11.03
CA THR A 47 17.62 -33.19 -9.82
C THR A 47 16.97 -32.67 -8.53
N LEU A 48 16.14 -31.63 -8.61
CA LEU A 48 15.49 -31.08 -7.43
C LEU A 48 14.34 -31.99 -6.98
N PRO A 49 14.32 -32.44 -5.71
CA PRO A 49 13.18 -33.18 -5.19
C PRO A 49 11.92 -32.31 -5.24
N PRO A 50 10.73 -32.91 -5.44
CA PRO A 50 9.48 -32.16 -5.44
C PRO A 50 9.34 -31.38 -4.12
N LEU A 51 8.95 -30.12 -4.23
CA LEU A 51 8.73 -29.26 -3.06
C LEU A 51 7.75 -29.96 -2.10
N PRO A 52 8.07 -30.05 -0.80
CA PRO A 52 7.11 -30.55 0.17
C PRO A 52 5.86 -29.65 0.17
N PRO A 53 4.66 -30.20 0.42
CA PRO A 53 3.46 -29.39 0.54
C PRO A 53 3.69 -28.31 1.61
N SER A 54 3.53 -27.04 1.22
CA SER A 54 3.74 -25.90 2.11
C SER A 54 2.89 -26.06 3.38
N PRO A 55 3.50 -26.06 4.59
CA PRO A 55 2.78 -26.23 5.85
C PRO A 55 1.93 -25.00 6.22
N SER A 56 2.10 -23.88 5.53
CA SER A 56 1.34 -22.66 5.76
C SER A 56 0.50 -22.31 4.54
N PRO A 57 -0.83 -22.18 4.69
CA PRO A 57 -1.65 -21.50 3.70
C PRO A 57 -1.08 -20.08 3.49
N PRO A 58 -1.15 -19.50 2.28
CA PRO A 58 -0.86 -18.08 2.10
C PRO A 58 -1.67 -17.28 3.12
N PRO A 59 -1.14 -16.16 3.67
CA PRO A 59 -1.89 -15.35 4.62
C PRO A 59 -3.26 -15.04 4.01
N ARG A 60 -4.30 -15.67 4.57
CA ARG A 60 -5.67 -15.43 4.16
C ARG A 60 -5.91 -13.96 4.47
N ARG A 61 -6.18 -13.13 3.45
CA ARG A 61 -6.90 -11.88 3.70
C ARG A 61 -8.09 -12.23 4.61
N PRO A 62 -8.38 -11.45 5.66
CA PRO A 62 -9.58 -11.69 6.45
C PRO A 62 -10.75 -11.76 5.47
N ALA A 63 -11.35 -12.95 5.39
CA ALA A 63 -12.36 -13.31 4.40
C ALA A 63 -13.66 -12.50 4.59
N ILE A 64 -13.83 -11.93 5.79
CA ILE A 64 -15.02 -11.18 6.16
C ILE A 64 -14.54 -9.91 6.85
N ILE A 65 -14.79 -8.77 6.21
CA ILE A 65 -14.64 -7.45 6.83
C ILE A 65 -16.00 -7.16 7.51
N PRO A 66 -16.04 -6.86 8.82
CA PRO A 66 -17.30 -6.56 9.49
C PRO A 66 -18.01 -5.35 8.88
N ASP A 67 -19.32 -5.45 8.66
CA ASP A 67 -20.14 -4.34 8.16
C ASP A 67 -20.04 -3.08 9.03
N ALA A 68 -19.83 -3.28 10.34
CA ALA A 68 -19.61 -2.20 11.30
C ALA A 68 -18.39 -1.34 10.96
N ASP A 69 -17.30 -1.95 10.48
CA ASP A 69 -16.07 -1.27 10.11
C ASP A 69 -16.24 -0.52 8.79
N ILE A 70 -16.91 -1.14 7.80
CA ILE A 70 -17.26 -0.49 6.53
C ILE A 70 -18.14 0.74 6.80
N ALA A 71 -19.13 0.60 7.69
CA ALA A 71 -19.99 1.70 8.11
C ALA A 71 -19.23 2.79 8.86
N ALA A 72 -18.25 2.44 9.71
CA ALA A 72 -17.41 3.41 10.41
C ALA A 72 -16.56 4.24 9.44
N ILE A 73 -15.92 3.60 8.45
CA ILE A 73 -15.13 4.29 7.43
C ILE A 73 -16.04 5.17 6.55
N ALA A 74 -17.23 4.69 6.19
CA ALA A 74 -18.21 5.49 5.45
C ALA A 74 -18.66 6.73 6.22
N ARG A 75 -18.94 6.60 7.53
CA ARG A 75 -19.25 7.74 8.41
C ARG A 75 -18.09 8.73 8.45
N PHE A 76 -16.87 8.25 8.63
CA PHE A 76 -15.66 9.08 8.60
C PHE A 76 -15.54 9.87 7.29
N GLY A 77 -15.76 9.23 6.13
CA GLY A 77 -15.81 9.92 4.83
C GLY A 77 -16.86 11.03 4.76
N GLY A 78 -18.02 10.83 5.43
CA GLY A 78 -19.03 11.86 5.59
C GLY A 78 -18.59 13.05 6.47
N HIS A 79 -17.89 12.78 7.58
CA HIS A 79 -17.29 13.83 8.42
C HIS A 79 -16.24 14.63 7.66
N LEU A 80 -15.37 13.95 6.91
CA LEU A 80 -14.36 14.58 6.06
C LEU A 80 -15.02 15.52 5.04
N GLY A 81 -16.11 15.09 4.38
CA GLY A 81 -16.84 15.93 3.44
C GLY A 81 -17.41 17.21 4.07
N ARG A 82 -17.95 17.13 5.30
CA ARG A 82 -18.42 18.32 6.03
C ARG A 82 -17.28 19.27 6.39
N LEU A 83 -16.15 18.72 6.85
CA LEU A 83 -14.95 19.50 7.16
C LEU A 83 -14.42 20.22 5.92
N THR A 84 -14.30 19.54 4.78
CA THR A 84 -13.90 20.17 3.51
C THR A 84 -14.85 21.30 3.13
N GLY A 85 -16.17 21.12 3.32
CA GLY A 85 -17.16 22.17 3.08
C GLY A 85 -16.94 23.40 3.95
N ALA A 86 -16.69 23.22 5.25
CA ALA A 86 -16.41 24.33 6.17
C ALA A 86 -15.12 25.09 5.78
N ILE A 87 -14.06 24.36 5.41
CA ILE A 87 -12.78 24.96 5.00
C ILE A 87 -12.94 25.74 3.68
N VAL A 88 -13.75 25.26 2.73
CA VAL A 88 -14.07 26.01 1.51
C VAL A 88 -14.78 27.32 1.84
N GLN A 89 -15.73 27.33 2.78
CA GLN A 89 -16.41 28.57 3.18
C GLN A 89 -15.44 29.52 3.90
N LEU A 90 -14.55 28.99 4.74
CA LEU A 90 -13.50 29.78 5.38
C LEU A 90 -12.54 30.40 4.35
N SER A 91 -12.11 29.62 3.34
CA SER A 91 -11.26 30.09 2.23
C SER A 91 -11.91 31.27 1.49
N LYS A 92 -13.22 31.17 1.20
CA LYS A 92 -13.99 32.25 0.58
C LYS A 92 -14.04 33.51 1.46
N ALA A 93 -14.33 33.36 2.75
CA ALA A 93 -14.35 34.48 3.69
C ALA A 93 -12.98 35.16 3.80
N CYS A 94 -11.88 34.39 3.80
CA CYS A 94 -10.51 34.94 3.76
C CYS A 94 -10.27 35.75 2.49
N ARG A 95 -10.69 35.25 1.32
CA ARG A 95 -10.60 36.00 0.06
C ARG A 95 -11.40 37.31 0.09
N GLU A 96 -12.64 37.26 0.58
CA GLU A 96 -13.53 38.43 0.64
C GLU A 96 -13.04 39.51 1.63
N THR A 97 -12.35 39.10 2.70
CA THR A 97 -11.80 40.01 3.72
C THR A 97 -10.37 40.48 3.43
N GLY A 98 -9.81 40.15 2.24
CA GLY A 98 -8.47 40.56 1.83
C GLY A 98 -7.32 39.79 2.50
N ARG A 99 -7.62 38.69 3.19
CA ARG A 99 -6.67 37.79 3.85
C ARG A 99 -6.12 36.76 2.85
N ILE A 100 -5.37 37.26 1.86
CA ILE A 100 -4.95 36.46 0.70
C ILE A 100 -3.99 35.32 1.07
N GLY A 101 -3.05 35.54 2.01
CA GLY A 101 -2.11 34.50 2.44
C GLY A 101 -2.81 33.31 3.12
N GLU A 102 -3.82 33.58 3.93
CA GLU A 102 -4.64 32.53 4.53
C GLU A 102 -5.53 31.83 3.51
N HIS A 103 -6.07 32.56 2.52
CA HIS A 103 -6.80 31.97 1.41
C HIS A 103 -5.94 30.96 0.62
N GLU A 104 -4.71 31.35 0.24
CA GLU A 104 -3.80 30.47 -0.49
C GLU A 104 -3.43 29.20 0.31
N SER A 105 -3.18 29.36 1.61
CA SER A 105 -2.91 28.24 2.50
C SER A 105 -4.12 27.28 2.57
N LEU A 106 -5.32 27.82 2.73
CA LEU A 106 -6.56 27.03 2.77
C LEU A 106 -6.85 26.33 1.44
N GLU A 107 -6.56 26.94 0.29
CA GLU A 107 -6.70 26.28 -1.02
C GLU A 107 -5.74 25.07 -1.16
N SER A 108 -4.57 25.11 -0.54
CA SER A 108 -3.69 23.94 -0.47
C SER A 108 -4.32 22.82 0.35
N GLU A 109 -4.78 23.13 1.56
CA GLU A 109 -5.45 22.16 2.44
C GLU A 109 -6.71 21.56 1.80
N ILE A 110 -7.49 22.36 1.06
CA ILE A 110 -8.67 21.90 0.33
C ILE A 110 -8.29 20.85 -0.72
N ARG A 111 -7.15 21.01 -1.41
CA ARG A 111 -6.68 20.02 -2.39
C ARG A 111 -6.32 18.70 -1.72
N ASP A 112 -5.59 18.75 -0.60
CA ASP A 112 -5.17 17.56 0.14
C ASP A 112 -6.37 16.81 0.72
N LEU A 113 -7.35 17.54 1.27
CA LEU A 113 -8.60 16.96 1.77
C LEU A 113 -9.43 16.30 0.65
N ARG A 114 -9.42 16.86 -0.56
CA ARG A 114 -10.09 16.25 -1.72
C ARG A 114 -9.39 14.95 -2.13
N ALA A 115 -8.06 14.92 -2.13
CA ALA A 115 -7.29 13.70 -2.40
C ALA A 115 -7.59 12.62 -1.36
N ALA A 116 -7.51 12.96 -0.07
CA ALA A 116 -7.84 12.05 1.03
C ALA A 116 -9.27 11.51 0.92
N LYS A 117 -10.24 12.36 0.54
CA LYS A 117 -11.63 11.91 0.33
C LYS A 117 -11.76 10.88 -0.79
N VAL A 118 -11.05 11.05 -1.90
CA VAL A 118 -11.04 10.08 -3.01
C VAL A 118 -10.49 8.74 -2.52
N GLU A 119 -9.40 8.75 -1.75
CA GLU A 119 -8.81 7.53 -1.20
C GLU A 119 -9.75 6.79 -0.24
N VAL A 120 -10.45 7.52 0.63
CA VAL A 120 -11.45 6.94 1.54
C VAL A 120 -12.61 6.31 0.77
N VAL A 121 -13.11 6.98 -0.28
CA VAL A 121 -14.16 6.41 -1.14
C VAL A 121 -13.69 5.14 -1.84
N ALA A 122 -12.48 5.17 -2.41
CA ALA A 122 -11.88 4.01 -3.06
C ALA A 122 -11.65 2.85 -2.07
N LEU A 123 -11.28 3.15 -0.83
CA LEU A 123 -11.17 2.14 0.23
C LEU A 123 -12.52 1.50 0.52
N VAL A 124 -13.58 2.27 0.75
CA VAL A 124 -14.93 1.74 1.01
C VAL A 124 -15.42 0.87 -0.14
N GLN A 125 -15.21 1.29 -1.39
CA GLN A 125 -15.57 0.51 -2.58
C GLN A 125 -14.80 -0.82 -2.64
N ARG A 126 -13.49 -0.80 -2.42
CA ARG A 126 -12.67 -2.02 -2.40
C ARG A 126 -13.10 -3.00 -1.29
N LEU A 127 -13.45 -2.49 -0.12
CA LEU A 127 -13.92 -3.32 1.00
C LEU A 127 -15.28 -3.97 0.67
N ARG A 128 -16.21 -3.24 0.04
CA ARG A 128 -17.49 -3.78 -0.42
C ARG A 128 -17.35 -4.84 -1.52
N VAL A 129 -16.47 -4.62 -2.49
CA VAL A 129 -16.20 -5.61 -3.55
C VAL A 129 -15.56 -6.88 -2.99
N ALA A 130 -14.66 -6.73 -2.01
CA ALA A 130 -14.05 -7.87 -1.31
C ALA A 130 -15.09 -8.70 -0.56
N GLU A 131 -16.06 -8.06 0.09
CA GLU A 131 -17.19 -8.74 0.75
C GLU A 131 -18.05 -9.52 -0.27
N ALA A 132 -18.41 -8.89 -1.39
CA ALA A 132 -19.24 -9.52 -2.43
C ALA A 132 -18.56 -10.70 -3.14
N SER A 133 -17.22 -10.73 -3.18
CA SER A 133 -16.44 -11.80 -3.81
C SER A 133 -16.23 -13.02 -2.89
N THR A 134 -16.64 -12.91 -1.62
CA THR A 134 -16.44 -13.95 -0.60
C THR A 134 -17.75 -14.64 -0.18
N LYS A 135 -18.89 -14.18 -0.72
CA LYS A 135 -20.20 -14.85 -0.68
C LYS A 135 -20.35 -15.74 -1.92
#